data_AF-A0AAU1QR64-F1
#
_entry.id   AF-A0AAU1QR64-F1
#
_cell.length_a   1.000
_cell.length_b   1.000
_cell.length_c   1.000
_cell.angle_alpha   90.00
_cell.angle_beta   90.00
_cell.angle_gamma   90.00
#
_symmetry.space_group_name_H-M   'P 1'
#
loop_
_entity.id
_entity.type
_entity.pdbx_description
1 polymer ?
#
loop_
_entity_poly.entity_id
_entity_poly.type
_entity_poly.pdbx_seq_one_letter_code
_entity_poly.pdbx_strand_id
1 'polypeptide(L)' 'MKVDPSDPDTFEQQEDDAEFGVEAPEADAAEQLTELSPHRDDPPADADPDAANEADRAEQARVVDLDEDDYR' A
#
# COMPACT_ATOMS: atom_id res chain seq x y z
N MET A 1 -17.26 -21.79 -10.98
CA MET A 1 -17.82 -20.51 -11.47
C MET A 1 -16.83 -19.42 -11.12
N LYS A 2 -16.57 -18.46 -12.02
CA LYS A 2 -15.80 -17.26 -11.70
C LYS A 2 -16.82 -16.19 -11.28
N VAL A 3 -16.60 -15.59 -10.12
CA VAL A 3 -17.43 -14.50 -9.59
C VAL A 3 -16.87 -13.16 -10.08
N ASP A 4 -17.75 -12.20 -10.36
CA ASP A 4 -17.37 -10.86 -10.78
C ASP A 4 -17.16 -9.99 -9.52
N PRO A 5 -15.94 -9.52 -9.24
CA PRO A 5 -15.68 -8.69 -8.06
C PRO A 5 -16.35 -7.31 -8.10
N SER A 6 -16.89 -6.88 -9.25
CA SER A 6 -17.59 -5.61 -9.40
C SER A 6 -19.12 -5.72 -9.24
N ASP A 7 -19.64 -6.95 -9.18
CA ASP A 7 -21.06 -7.23 -9.00
C ASP A 7 -21.40 -7.20 -7.49
N PRO A 8 -22.19 -6.23 -7.00
CA PRO A 8 -22.51 -6.13 -5.58
C PRO A 8 -23.35 -7.32 -5.08
N ASP A 9 -24.12 -7.97 -5.96
CA ASP A 9 -24.98 -9.09 -5.60
C ASP A 9 -24.20 -10.41 -5.43
N THR A 10 -22.90 -10.41 -5.78
CA THR A 10 -21.98 -11.53 -5.58
C THR A 10 -21.49 -11.64 -4.12
N PHE A 11 -21.62 -10.57 -3.34
CA PHE A 11 -21.22 -10.56 -1.93
C PHE A 11 -22.44 -10.87 -1.05
N GLU A 12 -22.31 -11.85 -0.15
CA GLU A 12 -23.31 -12.05 0.90
C GLU A 12 -23.37 -10.78 1.75
N GLN A 13 -24.57 -10.22 1.96
CA GLN A 13 -24.77 -9.11 2.89
C GLN A 13 -24.51 -9.65 4.31
N GLN A 14 -23.27 -9.52 4.77
CA GLN A 14 -22.97 -9.63 6.19
C GLN A 14 -23.71 -8.49 6.87
N GLU A 15 -24.66 -8.80 7.76
CA GLU A 15 -25.09 -7.83 8.76
C GLU A 15 -23.80 -7.32 9.43
N ASP A 16 -23.62 -5.99 9.50
CA ASP A 16 -22.44 -5.32 10.03
C ASP A 16 -22.26 -5.60 11.54
N ASP A 17 -22.13 -6.86 11.94
CA ASP A 17 -21.81 -7.31 13.30
C ASP A 17 -20.32 -7.07 13.62
N ALA A 18 -19.52 -6.68 12.63
CA ALA A 18 -18.25 -6.04 12.89
C ALA A 18 -18.55 -4.65 13.47
N GLU A 19 -18.39 -4.49 14.79
CA GLU A 19 -18.55 -3.18 15.43
C GLU A 19 -17.53 -2.18 14.85
N PHE A 20 -17.95 -1.43 13.83
CA PHE A 20 -17.18 -0.31 13.29
C PHE A 20 -17.07 0.77 14.37
N GLY A 21 -15.84 1.05 14.83
CA GLY A 21 -15.57 2.03 15.88
C GLY A 21 -15.24 1.45 17.26
N VAL A 22 -15.04 0.14 17.39
CA VAL A 22 -14.36 -0.44 18.55
C VAL A 22 -12.92 0.03 18.57
N GLU A 23 -12.48 0.52 19.73
CA GLU A 23 -11.09 0.87 19.97
C GLU A 23 -10.23 -0.40 19.84
N ALA A 24 -9.29 -0.39 18.90
CA ALA A 24 -8.29 -1.44 18.81
C ALA A 24 -7.47 -1.46 20.12
N PRO A 25 -6.95 -2.62 20.56
CA PRO A 25 -5.99 -2.67 21.67
C PRO A 25 -4.90 -1.60 21.52
N GLU A 26 -4.42 -1.02 22.63
CA GLU A 26 -3.47 0.10 22.58
C GLU A 26 -2.22 -0.18 21.72
N ALA A 27 -1.74 -1.43 21.72
CA ALA A 27 -0.62 -1.86 20.88
C ALA A 27 -0.99 -1.83 19.39
N ASP A 28 -2.14 -2.39 19.03
CA ASP A 28 -2.63 -2.41 17.65
C ASP A 28 -2.91 -0.98 17.14
N ALA A 29 -3.49 -0.12 17.99
CA ALA A 29 -3.73 1.28 17.67
C ALA A 29 -2.41 2.05 17.45
N ALA A 30 -1.38 1.77 18.25
CA ALA A 30 -0.06 2.36 18.07
C ALA A 30 0.57 1.96 16.73
N GLU A 31 0.46 0.69 16.33
CA GLU A 31 0.91 0.22 15.02
C GLU A 31 0.13 0.89 13.88
N GLN A 32 -1.20 0.99 13.99
CA GLN A 32 -2.04 1.58 12.95
C GLN A 32 -1.85 3.09 12.77
N LEU A 33 -1.46 3.79 13.84
CA LEU A 33 -1.16 5.22 13.81
C LEU A 33 0.28 5.51 13.40
N THR A 34 1.11 4.48 13.19
CA THR A 34 2.48 4.65 12.73
C THR A 34 2.49 5.02 11.24
N GLU A 35 3.32 6.00 10.86
CA GLU A 35 3.48 6.39 9.47
C GLU A 35 4.05 5.22 8.64
N LEU A 36 3.36 4.86 7.55
CA LEU A 36 3.73 3.69 6.71
C LEU A 36 4.99 3.90 5.86
N SER A 37 5.33 5.16 5.54
CA SER A 37 6.61 5.55 4.95
C SER A 37 6.76 7.07 5.06
N PRO A 38 7.71 7.61 5.86
CA PRO A 38 7.97 9.05 5.91
C PRO A 38 8.52 9.57 4.58
N HIS A 39 9.22 8.71 3.83
CA HIS A 39 9.76 8.97 2.50
C HIS A 39 8.82 8.37 1.47
N ARG A 40 7.93 9.20 0.95
CA ARG A 40 7.17 8.82 -0.24
C ARG A 40 8.13 8.80 -1.42
N ASP A 41 8.02 7.78 -2.27
CA ASP A 41 8.70 7.80 -3.57
C ASP A 41 8.35 9.11 -4.28
N ASP A 42 9.37 9.77 -4.83
CA ASP A 42 9.12 10.89 -5.73
C ASP A 42 8.28 10.36 -6.91
N PRO A 43 7.33 11.16 -7.43
CA PRO A 43 6.69 10.81 -8.67
C PRO A 43 7.78 10.52 -9.71
N PRO A 44 7.64 9.45 -10.52
CA PRO A 44 8.66 9.08 -11.49
C PRO A 44 9.00 10.34 -12.29
N ALA A 45 10.30 10.65 -12.36
CA ALA A 45 10.80 11.74 -13.21
C ALA A 45 10.23 11.56 -14.63
N ASP A 46 10.27 12.62 -15.44
CA ASP A 46 9.79 12.61 -16.83
C ASP A 46 10.65 11.62 -17.67
N ALA A 47 10.38 10.34 -17.46
CA ALA A 47 11.10 9.19 -17.95
C ALA A 47 10.42 8.74 -19.23
N ASP A 48 11.23 8.49 -20.24
CA ASP A 48 10.76 8.04 -21.55
C ASP A 48 9.82 6.83 -21.38
N PRO A 49 8.53 6.95 -21.76
CA PRO A 49 7.57 5.87 -21.61
C PRO A 49 7.92 4.64 -22.46
N ASP A 50 8.77 4.81 -23.48
CA ASP A 50 9.22 3.71 -24.34
C ASP A 50 10.44 2.96 -23.76
N ALA A 51 11.05 3.45 -22.68
CA ALA A 51 12.24 2.84 -22.08
C ALA A 51 11.93 1.53 -21.32
N ALA A 52 10.75 1.42 -20.69
CA ALA A 52 10.30 0.25 -19.95
C ALA A 52 8.78 0.27 -19.73
N ASN A 53 8.20 -0.87 -19.34
CA ASN A 53 6.78 -0.92 -18.97
C ASN A 53 6.50 -0.09 -17.69
N GLU A 54 5.22 0.19 -17.43
CA GLU A 54 4.81 1.06 -16.32
C GLU A 54 5.27 0.55 -14.94
N ALA A 55 5.18 -0.75 -14.69
CA ALA A 55 5.61 -1.34 -13.42
C ALA A 55 7.11 -1.20 -13.20
N ASP A 56 7.92 -1.45 -14.24
CA ASP A 56 9.37 -1.32 -14.18
C ASP A 56 9.81 0.14 -13.99
N ARG A 57 9.12 1.11 -14.61
CA ARG A 57 9.42 2.54 -14.42
C ARG A 57 9.08 3.02 -13.01
N ALA A 58 7.97 2.54 -12.44
CA ALA A 58 7.62 2.82 -11.05
C ALA A 58 8.67 2.25 -10.09
N GLU A 59 9.13 1.02 -10.33
CA GLU A 59 10.20 0.38 -9.56
C GLU A 59 11.51 1.18 -9.59
N GLN A 60 11.94 1.62 -10.78
CA GLN A 60 13.18 2.36 -10.97
C GLN A 60 13.17 3.77 -10.36
N ALA A 61 11.99 4.36 -10.20
CA ALA A 61 11.82 5.65 -9.55
C ALA A 61 11.86 5.56 -8.01
N ARG A 62 11.80 4.36 -7.44
CA ARG A 62 11.79 4.19 -5.99
C ARG A 62 13.12 4.65 -5.39
N VAL A 63 13.03 5.45 -4.34
CA VAL A 63 14.20 5.92 -3.60
C VAL A 63 14.54 4.85 -2.56
N VAL A 64 15.72 4.24 -2.69
CA VAL A 64 16.24 3.31 -1.70
C VAL A 64 17.21 4.08 -0.81
N ASP A 65 16.85 4.24 0.46
CA ASP A 65 17.75 4.79 1.46
C ASP A 65 18.94 3.84 1.62
N LEU A 66 20.15 4.37 1.38
CA LEU A 66 21.40 3.66 1.63
C LEU A 66 21.84 3.97 3.06
N ASP A 67 21.75 2.98 3.95
CA ASP A 67 22.37 3.07 5.27
C ASP A 67 23.87 2.72 5.14
N GLU A 68 24.71 3.75 5.00
CA GLU A 68 26.16 3.58 4.93
C GLU A 68 26.78 3.12 6.26
N ASP A 69 26.04 3.20 7.38
CA ASP A 69 26.48 2.77 8.70
C ASP A 69 26.28 1.26 8.94
N ASP A 70 25.44 0.58 8.13
CA ASP A 70 25.18 -0.87 8.18
C ASP A 70 26.34 -1.75 7.68
N TYR A 71 27.34 -1.16 6.99
CA TYR A 71 28.51 -1.85 6.46
C TYR A 71 29.79 -1.61 7.31
N ARG A 72 29.73 -1.84 8.63
CA ARG A 72 30.91 -1.82 9.53
C ARG A 72 31.32 -3.18 10.06
#